data_AF-A0A7X0XEU1-F1
#
_entry.id   AF-A0A7X0XEU1-F1
#
_cell.length_a   1.000
_cell.length_b   1.000
_cell.length_c   1.000
_cell.angle_alpha   90.00
_cell.angle_beta   90.00
_cell.angle_gamma   90.00
#
_symmetry.space_group_name_H-M   'P 1'
#
loop_
_entity.id
_entity.type
_entity.pdbx_description
1 polymer ?
#
loop_
_entity_poly.entity_id
_entity_poly.type
_entity_poly.pdbx_seq_one_letter_code
_entity_poly.pdbx_strand_id
1 'polypeptide(L)'
;MQLEWTVAVEENDLMLRTFLRNKHVSKLLLTAVKFAEDGRIQVNGNEENVLYRVKTGDHVQITFPKEQENERLLAEFGDLEIVFEDDFILVLDKPAGMTSIPSQYHPSGSVANHVKGHYQQNGIDSAIHIVTRLDKETSGLMLIAKTRFSHGRLSALHQTGHVTRKYQALVSGNMTSKSGSIIAPIGRNPDSLIERAVVQDGKYAKTNYEVIASYPTFDHVKIQLETGRTHQIRVHFSHIGHPLVGDSMYGGPLELLQRHALHSSHLELIHPFTEEKMAWDSELAPDLAQVLAASKE
;
A
#
# COMPACT_ATOMS: atom_id res chain seq x y z
N MET A 1 3.97 -9.50 19.54
CA MET A 1 4.84 -8.32 19.34
C MET A 1 4.91 -7.55 20.64
N GLN A 2 6.10 -7.10 21.02
CA GLN A 2 6.33 -6.29 22.22
C GLN A 2 6.98 -4.97 21.81
N LEU A 3 6.46 -3.85 22.31
CA LEU A 3 7.05 -2.53 22.07
C LEU A 3 7.41 -1.90 23.41
N GLU A 4 8.50 -1.12 23.40
CA GLU A 4 9.09 -0.54 24.59
C GLU A 4 9.50 0.91 24.34
N TRP A 5 9.35 1.74 25.37
CA TRP A 5 9.75 3.14 25.36
C TRP A 5 10.26 3.55 26.73
N THR A 6 11.22 4.47 26.76
CA THR A 6 11.59 5.22 27.95
C THR A 6 10.90 6.58 27.92
N VAL A 7 10.23 6.96 29.01
CA VAL A 7 9.47 8.21 29.10
C VAL A 7 10.42 9.40 29.16
N ALA A 8 10.28 10.33 28.22
CA ALA A 8 11.07 11.55 28.15
C ALA A 8 10.60 12.61 29.16
N VAL A 9 11.39 13.66 29.37
CA VAL A 9 11.11 14.73 30.36
C VAL A 9 9.81 15.46 30.02
N GLU A 10 9.60 15.73 28.74
CA GLU A 10 8.44 16.40 28.16
C GLU A 10 7.16 15.55 28.22
N GLU A 11 7.29 14.25 28.47
CA GLU A 11 6.18 13.29 28.57
C GLU A 11 5.79 13.01 30.04
N ASN A 12 6.45 13.68 30.99
CA ASN A 12 6.22 13.50 32.42
C ASN A 12 4.77 13.86 32.83
N ASP A 13 4.22 13.05 33.72
CA ASP A 13 2.88 13.14 34.28
C ASP A 13 1.72 12.95 33.30
N LEU A 14 2.00 12.56 32.04
CA LEU A 14 0.94 12.14 31.12
C LEU A 14 0.24 10.87 31.62
N MET A 15 -1.07 10.78 31.41
CA MET A 15 -1.74 9.48 31.56
C MET A 15 -1.17 8.48 30.56
N LEU A 16 -1.05 7.21 30.93
CA LEU A 16 -0.47 6.16 30.12
C LEU A 16 -1.21 5.97 28.78
N ARG A 17 -2.54 6.12 28.75
CA ARG A 17 -3.31 6.19 27.49
C ARG A 17 -2.88 7.33 26.56
N THR A 18 -2.51 8.47 27.13
CA THR A 18 -2.09 9.65 26.37
C THR A 18 -0.68 9.45 25.85
N PHE A 19 0.23 8.97 26.70
CA PHE A 19 1.58 8.57 26.31
C PHE A 19 1.56 7.56 25.16
N LEU A 20 0.84 6.44 25.33
CA LEU A 20 0.75 5.39 24.31
C LEU A 20 0.09 5.88 23.02
N ARG A 21 -0.89 6.81 23.11
CA ARG A 21 -1.46 7.46 21.92
C ARG A 21 -0.45 8.35 21.21
N ASN A 22 0.43 9.04 21.92
CA ASN A 22 1.52 9.83 21.33
C ASN A 22 2.57 8.91 20.68
N LYS A 23 2.77 7.70 21.21
CA LYS A 23 3.48 6.60 20.55
C LYS A 23 2.60 5.84 19.55
N HIS A 24 1.45 6.43 19.21
CA HIS A 24 0.55 6.02 18.13
C HIS A 24 -0.13 4.67 18.29
N VAL A 25 -0.20 4.18 19.52
CA VAL A 25 -1.06 3.06 19.90
C VAL A 25 -2.50 3.57 19.99
N SER A 26 -3.31 3.19 19.01
CA SER A 26 -4.70 3.62 18.93
C SER A 26 -5.56 3.08 20.09
N LYS A 27 -6.70 3.73 20.35
CA LYS A 27 -7.68 3.24 21.34
C LYS A 27 -8.13 1.80 21.06
N LEU A 28 -8.29 1.43 19.78
CA LEU A 28 -8.68 0.08 19.38
C LEU A 28 -7.61 -0.94 19.76
N LEU A 29 -6.34 -0.60 19.56
CA LEU A 29 -5.21 -1.45 19.96
C LEU A 29 -5.11 -1.59 21.48
N LEU A 30 -5.26 -0.50 22.24
CA LEU A 30 -5.30 -0.56 23.70
C LEU A 30 -6.47 -1.41 24.21
N THR A 31 -7.62 -1.34 23.52
CA THR A 31 -8.78 -2.18 23.82
C THR A 31 -8.47 -3.65 23.58
N ALA A 32 -7.83 -3.99 22.46
CA ALA A 32 -7.42 -5.36 22.15
C ALA A 32 -6.43 -5.90 23.19
N VAL A 33 -5.44 -5.10 23.60
CA VAL A 33 -4.48 -5.48 24.65
C VAL A 33 -5.19 -5.74 25.98
N LYS A 34 -6.13 -4.88 26.39
CA LYS A 34 -6.83 -5.03 27.67
C LYS A 34 -7.68 -6.31 27.76
N PHE A 35 -8.32 -6.71 26.67
CA PHE A 35 -9.30 -7.80 26.66
C PHE A 35 -8.74 -9.14 26.18
N ALA A 36 -7.49 -9.20 25.75
CA ALA A 36 -6.84 -10.43 25.36
C ALA A 36 -6.07 -11.04 26.54
N GLU A 37 -6.03 -12.37 26.60
CA GLU A 37 -5.39 -13.10 27.71
C GLU A 37 -3.87 -12.88 27.77
N ASP A 38 -3.24 -12.63 26.63
CA ASP A 38 -1.80 -12.43 26.43
C ASP A 38 -1.40 -10.94 26.25
N GLY A 39 -2.37 -10.02 26.28
CA GLY A 39 -2.11 -8.59 26.19
C GLY A 39 -1.72 -7.97 27.54
N ARG A 40 -0.61 -7.24 27.61
CA ARG A 40 -0.13 -6.61 28.85
C ARG A 40 0.35 -5.18 28.62
N ILE A 41 0.19 -4.33 29.62
CA ILE A 41 0.82 -3.01 29.70
C ILE A 41 1.58 -2.94 31.01
N GLN A 42 2.88 -2.73 30.94
CA GLN A 42 3.76 -2.71 32.11
C GLN A 42 4.52 -1.39 32.20
N VAL A 43 4.75 -0.91 33.42
CA VAL A 43 5.62 0.22 33.72
C VAL A 43 6.63 -0.24 34.77
N ASN A 44 7.92 -0.17 34.44
CA ASN A 44 9.03 -0.66 35.27
C ASN A 44 8.82 -2.12 35.74
N GLY A 45 8.29 -2.96 34.84
CA GLY A 45 7.99 -4.38 35.08
C GLY A 45 6.65 -4.68 35.76
N ASN A 46 5.96 -3.68 36.33
CA ASN A 46 4.67 -3.87 37.00
C ASN A 46 3.51 -3.65 36.03
N GLU A 47 2.48 -4.50 36.09
CA GLU A 47 1.29 -4.33 35.26
C GLU A 47 0.48 -3.10 35.71
N GLU A 48 0.19 -2.22 34.76
CA GLU A 48 -0.47 -0.94 35.03
C GLU A 48 -1.64 -0.71 34.09
N ASN A 49 -2.63 0.05 34.57
CA ASN A 49 -3.77 0.42 33.75
C ASN A 49 -3.54 1.74 33.01
N VAL A 50 -4.35 1.98 31.99
CA VAL A 50 -4.22 3.15 31.09
C VAL A 50 -4.42 4.53 31.76
N LEU A 51 -4.82 4.58 33.03
CA LEU A 51 -4.94 5.80 33.83
C LEU A 51 -3.67 6.12 34.64
N TYR A 52 -2.71 5.19 34.72
CA TYR A 52 -1.41 5.43 35.35
C TYR A 52 -0.76 6.71 34.82
N ARG A 53 -0.08 7.47 35.66
CA ARG A 53 0.61 8.70 35.26
C ARG A 53 2.10 8.43 35.17
N VAL A 54 2.63 8.40 33.95
CA VAL A 54 4.04 8.10 33.68
C VAL A 54 4.95 9.17 34.23
N LYS A 55 6.14 8.78 34.66
CA LYS A 55 7.21 9.65 35.16
C LYS A 55 8.42 9.57 34.24
N THR A 56 9.18 10.66 34.17
CA THR A 56 10.45 10.67 33.42
C THR A 56 11.32 9.48 33.80
N GLY A 57 11.82 8.76 32.81
CA GLY A 57 12.66 7.58 33.00
C GLY A 57 11.91 6.27 33.22
N ASP A 58 10.59 6.29 33.36
CA ASP A 58 9.78 5.07 33.37
C ASP A 58 10.03 4.27 32.09
N HIS A 59 10.23 2.97 32.23
CA HIS A 59 10.25 2.02 31.13
C HIS A 59 8.82 1.49 30.93
N VAL A 60 8.21 1.88 29.81
CA VAL A 60 6.85 1.47 29.43
C VAL A 60 6.97 0.37 28.40
N GLN A 61 6.34 -0.77 28.68
CA GLN A 61 6.32 -1.93 27.80
C GLN A 61 4.87 -2.31 27.49
N ILE A 62 4.58 -2.58 26.23
CA ILE A 62 3.29 -3.09 25.78
C ILE A 62 3.48 -4.40 25.04
N THR A 63 2.77 -5.42 25.48
CA THR A 63 2.70 -6.72 24.80
C THR A 63 1.37 -6.77 24.07
N PHE A 64 1.44 -6.78 22.74
CA PHE A 64 0.26 -6.95 21.90
C PHE A 64 -0.15 -8.41 21.87
N PRO A 65 -1.46 -8.69 21.93
CA PRO A 65 -1.94 -10.05 21.79
C PRO A 65 -1.58 -10.60 20.43
N LYS A 66 -1.37 -11.91 20.36
CA LYS A 66 -1.12 -12.60 19.10
C LYS A 66 -2.30 -12.35 18.15
N GLU A 67 -1.97 -11.93 16.94
CA GLU A 67 -3.00 -11.72 15.93
C GLU A 67 -3.46 -13.07 15.39
N GLN A 68 -4.77 -13.29 15.40
CA GLN A 68 -5.35 -14.47 14.76
C GLN A 68 -5.16 -14.37 13.26
N GLU A 69 -4.49 -15.38 12.70
CA GLU A 69 -4.37 -15.53 11.25
C GLU A 69 -5.75 -15.68 10.61
N ASN A 70 -5.87 -15.24 9.36
CA ASN A 70 -7.02 -15.58 8.55
C ASN A 70 -6.92 -17.04 8.10
N GLU A 71 -7.62 -17.94 8.78
CA GLU A 71 -7.67 -19.37 8.44
C GLU A 71 -8.19 -19.63 7.02
N ARG A 72 -9.02 -18.74 6.47
CA ARG A 72 -9.55 -18.87 5.11
C ARG A 72 -8.54 -18.49 4.03
N LEU A 73 -7.47 -17.80 4.38
CA LEU A 73 -6.40 -17.47 3.44
C LEU A 73 -5.55 -18.72 3.22
N LEU A 74 -5.50 -19.23 1.99
CA LEU A 74 -4.66 -20.37 1.65
C LEU A 74 -3.20 -19.93 1.53
N ALA A 75 -2.29 -20.74 2.05
CA ALA A 75 -0.85 -20.50 1.89
C ALA A 75 -0.40 -21.07 0.55
N GLU A 76 0.42 -20.31 -0.17
CA GLU A 76 1.07 -20.74 -1.41
C GLU A 76 2.56 -20.51 -1.34
N PHE A 77 3.32 -21.50 -1.79
CA PHE A 77 4.77 -21.50 -1.73
C PHE A 77 5.32 -21.18 -3.12
N GLY A 78 6.20 -20.20 -3.19
CA GLY A 78 6.81 -19.73 -4.43
C GLY A 78 7.56 -18.44 -4.18
N ASP A 79 8.38 -18.04 -5.15
CA ASP A 79 9.23 -16.88 -4.99
C ASP A 79 8.39 -15.59 -5.01
N LEU A 80 8.61 -14.77 -3.98
CA LEU A 80 8.19 -13.38 -3.94
C LEU A 80 9.43 -12.51 -4.03
N GLU A 81 9.39 -11.50 -4.88
CA GLU A 81 10.45 -10.52 -4.94
C GLU A 81 10.30 -9.55 -3.76
N ILE A 82 10.93 -9.89 -2.64
CA ILE A 82 10.93 -9.08 -1.42
C ILE A 82 12.02 -8.00 -1.55
N VAL A 83 11.60 -6.75 -1.55
CA VAL A 83 12.47 -5.58 -1.64
C VAL A 83 12.94 -5.15 -0.25
N PHE A 84 12.06 -5.26 0.74
CA PHE A 84 12.36 -4.96 2.14
C PHE A 84 11.42 -5.71 3.07
N GLU A 85 11.94 -6.25 4.16
CA GLU A 85 11.14 -6.88 5.21
C GLU A 85 11.78 -6.66 6.58
N ASP A 86 10.96 -6.27 7.55
CA ASP A 86 11.31 -6.26 8.98
C ASP A 86 10.15 -6.80 9.82
N ASP A 87 10.08 -6.46 11.11
CA ASP A 87 9.00 -6.90 12.00
C ASP A 87 7.67 -6.17 11.79
N PHE A 88 7.68 -5.03 11.09
CA PHE A 88 6.54 -4.11 10.99
C PHE A 88 5.94 -4.05 9.60
N ILE A 89 6.77 -4.09 8.55
CA ILE A 89 6.36 -3.93 7.16
C ILE A 89 7.04 -4.94 6.24
N LEU A 90 6.39 -5.17 5.10
CA LEU A 90 6.91 -5.91 3.97
C LEU A 90 6.66 -5.06 2.71
N VAL A 91 7.72 -4.83 1.95
CA VAL A 91 7.70 -4.23 0.61
C VAL A 91 8.14 -5.29 -0.37
N LEU A 92 7.31 -5.53 -1.38
CA LEU A 92 7.58 -6.49 -2.45
C LEU A 92 7.38 -5.85 -3.81
N ASP A 93 8.05 -6.39 -4.81
CA ASP A 93 7.81 -6.08 -6.21
C ASP A 93 6.82 -7.11 -6.79
N LYS A 94 5.61 -6.66 -7.11
CA LYS A 94 4.56 -7.55 -7.59
C LYS A 94 4.70 -7.74 -9.11
N PRO A 95 4.78 -8.97 -9.62
CA PRO A 95 4.70 -9.20 -11.06
C PRO A 95 3.31 -8.86 -11.61
N ALA A 96 3.20 -8.58 -12.90
CA ALA A 96 1.90 -8.52 -13.58
C ALA A 96 1.24 -9.92 -13.60
N GLY A 97 -0.09 -9.98 -13.74
CA GLY A 97 -0.85 -11.23 -13.72
C GLY A 97 -1.25 -11.74 -12.33
N MET A 98 -0.71 -11.18 -11.25
CA MET A 98 -1.00 -11.60 -9.85
C MET A 98 -1.93 -10.61 -9.15
N THR A 99 -2.99 -11.07 -8.49
CA THR A 99 -3.89 -10.19 -7.71
C THR A 99 -3.27 -9.83 -6.36
N SER A 100 -3.61 -8.65 -5.81
CA SER A 100 -3.14 -8.26 -4.46
C SER A 100 -3.77 -9.10 -3.35
N ILE A 101 -5.04 -9.46 -3.51
CA ILE A 101 -5.85 -10.20 -2.54
C ILE A 101 -6.65 -11.29 -3.25
N PRO A 102 -6.98 -12.40 -2.57
CA PRO A 102 -7.85 -13.42 -3.14
C PRO A 102 -9.28 -12.89 -3.24
N SER A 103 -10.06 -13.51 -4.12
CA SER A 103 -11.49 -13.28 -4.25
C SER A 103 -12.27 -14.56 -3.96
N GLN A 104 -13.59 -14.46 -3.80
CA GLN A 104 -14.42 -15.65 -3.57
C GLN A 104 -14.32 -16.68 -4.72
N TYR A 105 -14.19 -16.20 -5.96
CA TYR A 105 -14.09 -17.05 -7.14
C TYR A 105 -12.65 -17.49 -7.46
N HIS A 106 -11.66 -16.76 -6.95
CA HIS A 106 -10.23 -17.05 -7.10
C HIS A 106 -9.55 -16.96 -5.71
N PRO A 107 -9.65 -18.01 -4.88
CA PRO A 107 -9.17 -17.99 -3.50
C PRO A 107 -7.63 -18.14 -3.37
N SER A 108 -6.96 -18.46 -4.48
CA SER A 108 -5.53 -18.74 -4.61
C SER A 108 -4.85 -17.80 -5.63
N GLY A 109 -3.51 -17.84 -5.68
CA GLY A 109 -2.68 -17.14 -6.66
C GLY A 109 -2.54 -15.64 -6.44
N SER A 110 -2.86 -15.13 -5.25
CA SER A 110 -2.68 -13.72 -4.91
C SER A 110 -1.39 -13.49 -4.11
N VAL A 111 -0.93 -12.24 -4.08
CA VAL A 111 0.18 -11.80 -3.21
C VAL A 111 -0.06 -12.24 -1.76
N ALA A 112 -1.28 -12.06 -1.24
CA ALA A 112 -1.57 -12.46 0.14
C ALA A 112 -1.42 -13.98 0.36
N ASN A 113 -1.73 -14.82 -0.63
CA ASN A 113 -1.52 -16.28 -0.53
C ASN A 113 -0.03 -16.61 -0.44
N HIS A 114 0.78 -15.99 -1.30
CA HIS A 114 2.23 -16.20 -1.32
C HIS A 114 2.93 -15.63 -0.08
N VAL A 115 2.49 -14.47 0.43
CA VAL A 115 3.03 -13.91 1.68
C VAL A 115 2.71 -14.82 2.86
N LYS A 116 1.54 -15.47 2.86
CA LYS A 116 1.23 -16.48 3.88
C LYS A 116 2.17 -17.68 3.80
N GLY A 117 2.47 -18.17 2.60
CA GLY A 117 3.45 -19.25 2.43
C GLY A 117 4.87 -18.84 2.84
N HIS A 118 5.31 -17.64 2.47
CA HIS A 118 6.58 -17.06 2.90
C HIS A 118 6.70 -17.00 4.42
N TYR A 119 5.66 -16.53 5.11
CA TYR A 119 5.64 -16.49 6.58
C TYR A 119 5.73 -17.88 7.20
N GLN A 120 4.98 -18.85 6.68
CA GLN A 120 5.05 -20.23 7.14
C GLN A 120 6.43 -20.86 6.92
N GLN A 121 7.05 -20.64 5.76
CA GLN A 121 8.37 -21.19 5.44
C GLN A 121 9.48 -20.62 6.33
N ASN A 122 9.36 -19.35 6.72
CA ASN A 122 10.37 -18.65 7.51
C ASN A 122 10.04 -18.58 9.02
N GLY A 123 8.96 -19.22 9.47
CA GLY A 123 8.54 -19.20 10.87
C GLY A 123 8.14 -17.80 11.37
N ILE A 124 7.66 -16.93 10.47
CA ILE A 124 7.27 -15.55 10.78
C ILE A 124 5.83 -15.57 11.31
N ASP A 125 5.66 -15.23 12.57
CA ASP A 125 4.36 -15.14 13.23
C ASP A 125 3.76 -13.73 13.08
N SER A 126 3.31 -13.40 11.86
CA SER A 126 2.77 -12.07 11.51
C SER A 126 1.47 -12.17 10.72
N ALA A 127 0.60 -11.17 10.91
CA ALA A 127 -0.61 -11.02 10.11
C ALA A 127 -0.33 -10.34 8.77
N ILE A 128 -1.28 -10.41 7.85
CA ILE A 128 -1.17 -9.81 6.51
C ILE A 128 -2.23 -8.71 6.40
N HIS A 129 -1.78 -7.46 6.53
CA HIS A 129 -2.63 -6.29 6.37
C HIS A 129 -2.21 -5.50 5.12
N ILE A 130 -3.02 -5.59 4.06
CA ILE A 130 -2.71 -4.92 2.81
C ILE A 130 -2.91 -3.41 2.94
N VAL A 131 -1.82 -2.64 2.80
CA VAL A 131 -1.84 -1.17 2.91
C VAL A 131 -2.09 -0.56 1.53
N THR A 132 -1.34 -1.00 0.51
CA THR A 132 -1.52 -0.59 -0.87
C THR A 132 -1.93 -1.78 -1.72
N ARG A 133 -2.81 -1.56 -2.70
CA ARG A 133 -3.24 -2.57 -3.66
C ARG A 133 -2.85 -2.15 -5.06
N LEU A 134 -2.48 -3.13 -5.87
CA LEU A 134 -2.27 -3.02 -7.30
C LEU A 134 -3.31 -3.90 -8.02
N ASP A 135 -3.77 -3.44 -9.19
CA ASP A 135 -4.62 -4.26 -10.06
C ASP A 135 -3.84 -5.51 -10.50
N LYS A 136 -4.55 -6.57 -10.91
CA LYS A 136 -3.95 -7.86 -11.28
C LYS A 136 -2.77 -7.66 -12.26
N GLU A 137 -3.01 -6.89 -13.31
CA GLU A 137 -2.04 -6.67 -14.38
C GLU A 137 -1.10 -5.47 -14.14
N THR A 138 -1.21 -4.76 -13.01
CA THR A 138 -0.24 -3.72 -12.63
C THR A 138 0.93 -4.37 -11.94
N SER A 139 2.17 -4.09 -12.37
CA SER A 139 3.39 -4.55 -11.69
C SER A 139 3.96 -3.48 -10.76
N GLY A 140 4.97 -3.83 -9.96
CA GLY A 140 5.75 -2.90 -9.15
C GLY A 140 5.50 -2.99 -7.65
N LEU A 141 6.01 -2.00 -6.93
CA LEU A 141 6.10 -1.96 -5.47
C LEU A 141 4.72 -1.98 -4.79
N MET A 142 4.57 -2.87 -3.82
CA MET A 142 3.39 -3.04 -2.97
C MET A 142 3.78 -3.10 -1.49
N LEU A 143 2.96 -2.49 -0.63
CA LEU A 143 3.21 -2.35 0.80
C LEU A 143 2.21 -3.17 1.63
N ILE A 144 2.76 -3.98 2.53
CA ILE A 144 2.01 -4.82 3.46
C ILE A 144 2.48 -4.48 4.88
N ALA A 145 1.52 -4.35 5.79
CA ALA A 145 1.76 -4.24 7.21
C ALA A 145 1.69 -5.62 7.86
N LYS A 146 2.68 -5.93 8.70
CA LYS A 146 2.79 -7.22 9.41
C LYS A 146 1.96 -7.27 10.69
N THR A 147 1.52 -6.11 11.17
CA THR A 147 0.74 -5.95 12.40
C THR A 147 -0.36 -4.91 12.25
N ARG A 148 -1.41 -5.00 13.07
CA ARG A 148 -2.49 -4.01 13.21
C ARG A 148 -1.96 -2.65 13.62
N PHE A 149 -0.89 -2.61 14.42
CA PHE A 149 -0.20 -1.38 14.76
C PHE A 149 0.33 -0.71 13.50
N SER A 150 1.17 -1.41 12.72
CA SER A 150 1.73 -0.91 11.47
C SER A 150 0.64 -0.50 10.48
N HIS A 151 -0.41 -1.31 10.33
CA HIS A 151 -1.51 -1.00 9.42
C HIS A 151 -2.26 0.28 9.83
N GLY A 152 -2.57 0.45 11.12
CA GLY A 152 -3.22 1.65 11.62
C GLY A 152 -2.36 2.90 11.41
N ARG A 153 -1.05 2.80 11.67
CA ARG A 153 -0.07 3.88 11.47
C ARG A 153 0.04 4.27 10.01
N LEU A 154 0.26 3.31 9.13
CA LEU A 154 0.42 3.54 7.69
C LEU A 154 -0.87 4.07 7.06
N SER A 155 -2.04 3.65 7.53
CA SER A 155 -3.32 4.22 7.09
C SER A 155 -3.45 5.70 7.44
N ALA A 156 -3.03 6.10 8.65
CA ALA A 156 -3.01 7.50 9.05
C ALA A 156 -2.00 8.32 8.23
N LEU A 157 -0.77 7.80 8.07
CA LEU A 157 0.28 8.43 7.27
C LEU A 157 -0.13 8.57 5.80
N HIS A 158 -0.83 7.58 5.25
CA HIS A 158 -1.34 7.64 3.89
C HIS A 158 -2.39 8.74 3.72
N GLN A 159 -3.28 8.92 4.69
CA GLN A 159 -4.28 10.00 4.68
C GLN A 159 -3.65 11.39 4.79
N THR A 160 -2.52 11.53 5.49
CA THR A 160 -1.79 12.80 5.62
C THR A 160 -0.73 13.00 4.53
N GLY A 161 -0.69 12.15 3.49
CA GLY A 161 0.23 12.29 2.36
C GLY A 161 1.68 11.91 2.65
N HIS A 162 1.94 11.15 3.72
CA HIS A 162 3.27 10.67 4.10
C HIS A 162 3.56 9.25 3.57
N VAL A 163 2.71 8.76 2.66
CA VAL A 163 2.95 7.58 1.84
C VAL A 163 2.84 8.00 0.38
N THR A 164 3.99 8.18 -0.26
CA THR A 164 4.11 8.62 -1.64
C THR A 164 4.22 7.40 -2.54
N ARG A 165 3.41 7.38 -3.61
CA ARG A 165 3.45 6.33 -4.64
C ARG A 165 3.56 6.98 -6.00
N LYS A 166 4.60 6.61 -6.76
CA LYS A 166 4.75 7.05 -8.14
C LYS A 166 4.70 5.84 -9.07
N TYR A 167 4.15 6.08 -10.25
CA TYR A 167 3.95 5.08 -11.28
C TYR A 167 4.56 5.57 -12.57
N GLN A 168 4.91 4.63 -13.43
CA GLN A 168 5.20 4.86 -14.84
C GLN A 168 4.11 4.19 -15.67
N ALA A 169 3.67 4.86 -16.74
CA ALA A 169 2.68 4.32 -17.66
C ALA A 169 2.92 4.73 -19.10
N LEU A 170 2.44 3.93 -20.04
CA LEU A 170 2.37 4.28 -21.46
C LEU A 170 0.91 4.63 -21.80
N VAL A 171 0.67 5.84 -22.26
CA VAL A 171 -0.69 6.37 -22.52
C VAL A 171 -0.86 6.67 -24.01
N SER A 172 -1.98 6.28 -24.60
CA SER A 172 -2.19 6.33 -26.04
C SER A 172 -2.23 7.74 -26.59
N GLY A 173 -1.67 7.92 -27.80
CA GLY A 173 -1.56 9.22 -28.46
C GLY A 173 -0.54 10.14 -27.80
N ASN A 174 -0.51 11.39 -28.27
CA ASN A 174 0.39 12.39 -27.72
C ASN A 174 -0.43 13.47 -27.01
N MET A 175 -0.16 13.66 -25.73
CA MET A 175 -0.86 14.63 -24.90
C MET A 175 -0.39 16.05 -25.25
N THR A 176 -1.33 16.97 -25.43
CA THR A 176 -1.02 18.40 -25.64
C THR A 176 -0.38 19.01 -24.40
N SER A 177 -0.91 18.72 -23.21
CA SER A 177 -0.30 19.14 -21.94
C SER A 177 0.72 18.12 -21.48
N LYS A 178 1.98 18.56 -21.28
CA LYS A 178 3.07 17.68 -20.83
C LYS A 178 3.13 17.46 -19.32
N SER A 179 2.33 18.18 -18.55
CA SER A 179 2.13 17.93 -17.13
C SER A 179 0.76 18.43 -16.68
N GLY A 180 0.23 17.88 -15.60
CA GLY A 180 -1.02 18.36 -15.04
C GLY A 180 -1.60 17.49 -13.93
N SER A 181 -2.84 17.80 -13.56
CA SER A 181 -3.61 17.04 -12.59
C SER A 181 -4.96 16.67 -13.18
N ILE A 182 -5.34 15.40 -13.08
CA ILE A 182 -6.68 14.91 -13.40
C ILE A 182 -7.45 14.83 -12.08
N ILE A 183 -8.44 15.70 -11.92
CA ILE A 183 -9.27 15.79 -10.71
C ILE A 183 -10.70 15.46 -11.11
N ALA A 184 -11.05 14.18 -10.97
CA ALA A 184 -12.34 13.67 -11.39
C ALA A 184 -12.81 12.58 -10.40
N PRO A 185 -14.01 12.70 -9.79
CA PRO A 185 -14.51 11.72 -8.84
C PRO A 185 -14.76 10.37 -9.52
N ILE A 186 -14.39 9.28 -8.83
CA ILE A 186 -14.52 7.92 -9.36
C ILE A 186 -15.54 7.12 -8.55
N GLY A 187 -16.43 6.45 -9.26
CA GLY A 187 -17.42 5.53 -8.71
C GLY A 187 -17.50 4.23 -9.50
N ARG A 188 -18.49 3.39 -9.18
CA ARG A 188 -18.78 2.17 -9.94
C ARG A 188 -19.52 2.54 -11.22
N ASN A 189 -19.18 1.91 -12.34
CA ASN A 189 -19.99 1.99 -13.55
C ASN A 189 -21.33 1.26 -13.29
N PRO A 190 -22.51 1.89 -13.44
CA PRO A 190 -23.79 1.24 -13.21
C PRO A 190 -24.00 -0.03 -14.06
N ASP A 191 -23.44 -0.05 -15.27
CA ASP A 191 -23.63 -1.13 -16.24
C ASP A 191 -22.57 -2.25 -16.12
N SER A 192 -21.63 -2.13 -15.16
CA SER A 192 -20.55 -3.11 -14.99
C SER A 192 -20.31 -3.47 -13.53
N LEU A 193 -20.16 -4.77 -13.29
CA LEU A 193 -19.80 -5.25 -11.96
C LEU A 193 -18.33 -4.99 -11.61
N ILE A 194 -17.47 -4.71 -12.59
CA ILE A 194 -16.02 -4.61 -12.40
C ILE A 194 -15.54 -3.18 -12.66
N GLU A 195 -16.08 -2.52 -13.68
CA GLU A 195 -15.56 -1.24 -14.12
C GLU A 195 -15.88 -0.09 -13.17
N ARG A 196 -15.00 0.88 -13.26
CA ARG A 196 -15.08 2.19 -12.61
C ARG A 196 -15.20 3.25 -13.69
N ALA A 197 -15.92 4.32 -13.38
CA ALA A 197 -16.08 5.45 -14.27
C ALA A 197 -15.95 6.75 -13.49
N VAL A 198 -15.68 7.84 -14.21
CA VAL A 198 -15.86 9.19 -13.66
C VAL A 198 -17.35 9.43 -13.53
N VAL A 199 -17.81 9.63 -12.30
CA VAL A 199 -19.23 9.85 -11.98
C VAL A 199 -19.34 10.96 -10.95
N GLN A 200 -20.32 11.84 -11.11
CA GLN A 200 -20.46 13.06 -10.31
C GLN A 200 -20.53 12.76 -8.79
N ASP A 201 -21.29 11.73 -8.40
CA ASP A 201 -21.43 11.28 -7.00
C ASP A 201 -20.31 10.30 -6.56
N GLY A 202 -19.22 10.23 -7.33
CA GLY A 202 -18.08 9.38 -7.06
C GLY A 202 -17.23 9.88 -5.90
N LYS A 203 -16.27 9.06 -5.48
CA LYS A 203 -15.30 9.47 -4.47
C LYS A 203 -14.24 10.36 -5.09
N TYR A 204 -13.88 11.44 -4.40
CA TYR A 204 -12.77 12.31 -4.79
C TYR A 204 -11.53 11.50 -5.16
N ALA A 205 -10.97 11.83 -6.33
CA ALA A 205 -9.74 11.25 -6.82
C ALA A 205 -8.89 12.30 -7.56
N LYS A 206 -7.58 12.27 -7.31
CA LYS A 206 -6.62 13.15 -7.96
C LYS A 206 -5.35 12.40 -8.36
N THR A 207 -4.98 12.58 -9.62
CA THR A 207 -3.82 11.96 -10.27
C THR A 207 -2.98 13.07 -10.89
N ASN A 208 -1.75 13.25 -10.42
CA ASN A 208 -0.79 14.17 -11.03
C ASN A 208 0.06 13.40 -12.05
N TYR A 209 0.40 14.01 -13.16
CA TYR A 209 1.21 13.37 -14.20
C TYR A 209 2.19 14.34 -14.86
N GLU A 210 3.24 13.77 -15.44
CA GLU A 210 4.25 14.43 -16.27
C GLU A 210 4.65 13.48 -17.40
N VAL A 211 4.59 13.96 -18.64
CA VAL A 211 5.10 13.26 -19.82
C VAL A 211 6.62 13.38 -19.82
N ILE A 212 7.30 12.24 -19.76
CA ILE A 212 8.77 12.17 -19.70
C ILE A 212 9.40 11.77 -21.04
N ALA A 213 8.63 11.20 -21.96
CA ALA A 213 9.02 10.97 -23.35
C ALA A 213 7.77 10.84 -24.22
N SER A 214 7.88 11.23 -25.49
CA SER A 214 6.82 11.06 -26.50
C SER A 214 7.31 10.14 -27.61
N TYR A 215 6.44 9.24 -28.03
CA TYR A 215 6.65 8.26 -29.10
C TYR A 215 5.58 8.45 -30.19
N PRO A 216 5.71 7.85 -31.38
CA PRO A 216 4.79 8.08 -32.49
C PRO A 216 3.31 7.82 -32.18
N THR A 217 3.02 6.86 -31.28
CA THR A 217 1.63 6.42 -30.99
C THR A 217 1.25 6.51 -29.51
N PHE A 218 2.16 6.90 -28.62
CA PHE A 218 1.92 7.01 -27.18
C PHE A 218 2.89 7.97 -26.50
N ASP A 219 2.55 8.43 -25.30
CA ASP A 219 3.43 9.15 -24.39
C ASP A 219 3.81 8.24 -23.21
N HIS A 220 5.08 8.33 -22.75
CA HIS A 220 5.53 7.74 -21.50
C HIS A 220 5.37 8.77 -20.39
N VAL A 221 4.60 8.44 -19.36
CA VAL A 221 4.25 9.35 -18.27
C VAL A 221 4.73 8.84 -16.91
N LYS A 222 5.23 9.75 -16.09
CA LYS A 222 5.33 9.58 -14.64
C LYS A 222 4.04 10.07 -14.00
N ILE A 223 3.57 9.36 -12.98
CA ILE A 223 2.31 9.62 -12.31
C ILE A 223 2.54 9.62 -10.80
N GLN A 224 1.94 10.57 -10.09
CA GLN A 224 1.88 10.58 -8.63
C GLN A 224 0.43 10.58 -8.15
N LEU A 225 0.11 9.65 -7.26
CA LEU A 225 -1.23 9.48 -6.73
C LEU A 225 -1.42 10.20 -5.39
N GLU A 226 -2.36 11.15 -5.31
CA GLU A 226 -2.82 11.72 -4.04
C GLU A 226 -3.90 10.86 -3.38
N THR A 227 -4.67 10.12 -4.19
CA THR A 227 -5.70 9.18 -3.72
C THR A 227 -5.45 7.78 -4.28
N GLY A 228 -6.11 6.76 -3.74
CA GLY A 228 -5.98 5.38 -4.21
C GLY A 228 -7.32 4.71 -4.51
N ARG A 229 -8.08 5.22 -5.50
CA ARG A 229 -9.33 4.56 -5.93
C ARG A 229 -9.03 3.37 -6.83
N THR A 230 -9.93 2.38 -6.85
CA THR A 230 -9.84 1.24 -7.76
C THR A 230 -9.76 1.73 -9.20
N HIS A 231 -8.81 1.21 -9.98
CA HIS A 231 -8.55 1.58 -11.37
C HIS A 231 -8.29 3.08 -11.60
N GLN A 232 -7.89 3.84 -10.58
CA GLN A 232 -7.87 5.31 -10.67
C GLN A 232 -7.10 5.86 -11.86
N ILE A 233 -5.86 5.42 -12.05
CA ILE A 233 -5.00 5.85 -13.16
C ILE A 233 -5.66 5.53 -14.49
N ARG A 234 -6.12 4.28 -14.64
CA ARG A 234 -6.74 3.75 -15.86
C ARG A 234 -7.98 4.55 -16.27
N VAL A 235 -8.88 4.79 -15.33
CA VAL A 235 -10.11 5.58 -15.53
C VAL A 235 -9.78 7.02 -15.87
N HIS A 236 -8.87 7.66 -15.13
CA HIS A 236 -8.53 9.07 -15.33
C HIS A 236 -7.92 9.33 -16.70
N PHE A 237 -6.99 8.50 -17.13
CA PHE A 237 -6.34 8.63 -18.43
C PHE A 237 -7.30 8.33 -19.59
N SER A 238 -8.15 7.30 -19.46
CA SER A 238 -9.24 7.05 -20.41
C SER A 238 -10.23 8.23 -20.48
N HIS A 239 -10.60 8.81 -19.33
CA HIS A 239 -11.52 9.96 -19.25
C HIS A 239 -11.02 11.20 -20.00
N ILE A 240 -9.71 11.43 -20.04
CA ILE A 240 -9.11 12.55 -20.79
C ILE A 240 -8.74 12.19 -22.24
N GLY A 241 -9.18 11.02 -22.73
CA GLY A 241 -8.97 10.57 -24.11
C GLY A 241 -7.60 9.92 -24.38
N HIS A 242 -6.84 9.58 -23.35
CA HIS A 242 -5.50 8.98 -23.46
C HIS A 242 -5.43 7.68 -22.65
N PRO A 243 -6.25 6.65 -22.93
CA PRO A 243 -6.21 5.39 -22.19
C PRO A 243 -4.83 4.73 -22.21
N LEU A 244 -4.55 3.88 -21.23
CA LEU A 244 -3.26 3.21 -21.14
C LEU A 244 -3.12 2.21 -22.28
N VAL A 245 -1.93 2.13 -22.88
CA VAL A 245 -1.59 1.09 -23.85
C VAL A 245 -1.82 -0.28 -23.21
N GLY A 246 -2.47 -1.19 -23.94
CA GLY A 246 -2.82 -2.55 -23.51
C GLY A 246 -4.01 -2.65 -22.54
N ASP A 247 -4.68 -1.55 -22.22
CA ASP A 247 -5.84 -1.56 -21.32
C ASP A 247 -7.15 -1.90 -22.05
N SER A 248 -7.42 -3.19 -22.25
CA SER A 248 -8.63 -3.67 -22.92
C SER A 248 -9.95 -3.25 -22.25
N MET A 249 -9.94 -2.98 -20.94
CA MET A 249 -11.13 -2.58 -20.20
C MET A 249 -11.50 -1.11 -20.43
N TYR A 250 -10.50 -0.26 -20.68
CA TYR A 250 -10.68 1.19 -20.76
C TYR A 250 -10.37 1.78 -22.15
N GLY A 251 -10.36 0.92 -23.18
CA GLY A 251 -10.22 1.32 -24.57
C GLY A 251 -8.79 1.58 -25.03
N GLY A 252 -7.80 1.02 -24.33
CA GLY A 252 -6.40 1.11 -24.70
C GLY A 252 -6.05 0.32 -25.97
N PRO A 253 -5.14 0.82 -26.82
CA PRO A 253 -4.63 0.09 -27.98
C PRO A 253 -3.87 -1.17 -27.55
N LEU A 254 -4.12 -2.32 -28.19
CA LEU A 254 -3.60 -3.63 -27.78
C LEU A 254 -2.43 -4.12 -28.64
N GLU A 255 -2.03 -3.37 -29.65
CA GLU A 255 -1.03 -3.77 -30.65
C GLU A 255 0.35 -3.97 -30.04
N LEU A 256 0.71 -3.14 -29.05
CA LEU A 256 2.03 -3.15 -28.41
C LEU A 256 2.09 -4.00 -27.14
N LEU A 257 0.97 -4.15 -26.42
CA LEU A 257 0.92 -4.84 -25.13
C LEU A 257 -0.49 -5.39 -24.88
N GLN A 258 -0.58 -6.56 -24.25
CA GLN A 258 -1.85 -7.24 -23.94
C GLN A 258 -2.28 -7.09 -22.47
N ARG A 259 -1.73 -6.09 -21.79
CA ARG A 259 -2.13 -5.66 -20.43
C ARG A 259 -1.92 -4.16 -20.30
N HIS A 260 -2.62 -3.51 -19.36
CA HIS A 260 -2.43 -2.08 -19.15
C HIS A 260 -0.97 -1.78 -18.78
N ALA A 261 -0.34 -0.90 -19.55
CA ALA A 261 1.04 -0.49 -19.39
C ALA A 261 1.17 0.43 -18.17
N LEU A 262 1.15 -0.17 -16.97
CA LEU A 262 1.23 0.50 -15.69
C LEU A 262 2.17 -0.24 -14.75
N HIS A 263 3.03 0.50 -14.09
CA HIS A 263 4.02 -0.02 -13.17
C HIS A 263 4.21 0.92 -11.97
N SER A 264 4.12 0.38 -10.76
CA SER A 264 4.33 1.09 -9.47
C SER A 264 5.83 1.21 -9.19
N SER A 265 6.45 2.25 -9.76
CA SER A 265 7.91 2.37 -9.82
C SER A 265 8.58 2.92 -8.57
N HIS A 266 7.82 3.56 -7.67
CA HIS A 266 8.39 4.19 -6.47
C HIS A 266 7.42 4.17 -5.31
N LEU A 267 7.94 3.81 -4.13
CA LEU A 267 7.23 3.85 -2.86
C LEU A 267 8.11 4.57 -1.83
N GLU A 268 7.56 5.58 -1.17
CA GLU A 268 8.21 6.28 -0.07
C GLU A 268 7.23 6.40 1.10
N LEU A 269 7.71 6.17 2.32
CA LEU A 269 6.91 6.24 3.54
C LEU A 269 7.75 6.66 4.75
N ILE A 270 7.05 7.04 5.83
CA ILE A 270 7.63 7.07 7.18
C ILE A 270 7.39 5.72 7.83
N HIS A 271 8.46 5.07 8.30
CA HIS A 271 8.39 3.77 8.93
C HIS A 271 7.48 3.83 10.18
N PRO A 272 6.46 2.94 10.33
CA PRO A 272 5.42 3.10 11.34
C PRO A 272 5.91 3.03 12.78
N PHE A 273 7.09 2.44 12.99
CA PHE A 273 7.71 2.29 14.30
C PHE A 273 8.93 3.20 14.51
N THR A 274 9.95 3.10 13.66
CA THR A 274 11.20 3.87 13.80
C THR A 274 11.04 5.35 13.43
N GLU A 275 9.96 5.70 12.74
CA GLU A 275 9.69 7.05 12.21
C GLU A 275 10.74 7.57 11.21
N GLU A 276 11.62 6.69 10.73
CA GLU A 276 12.58 7.00 9.68
C GLU A 276 11.89 7.09 8.31
N LYS A 277 12.36 8.02 7.48
CA LYS A 277 11.91 8.14 6.10
C LYS A 277 12.60 7.08 5.25
N MET A 278 11.81 6.25 4.57
CA MET A 278 12.28 5.16 3.73
C MET A 278 11.73 5.30 2.31
N ALA A 279 12.50 4.88 1.31
CA ALA A 279 12.10 4.91 -0.09
C ALA A 279 12.70 3.73 -0.86
N TRP A 280 11.93 3.23 -1.81
CA TRP A 280 12.32 2.16 -2.72
C TRP A 280 11.91 2.53 -4.15
N ASP A 281 12.74 2.14 -5.09
CA ASP A 281 12.49 2.22 -6.52
C ASP A 281 12.42 0.82 -7.10
N SER A 282 11.59 0.64 -8.13
CA SER A 282 11.48 -0.58 -8.92
C SER A 282 11.76 -0.25 -10.37
N GLU A 283 12.58 -1.10 -11.00
CA GLU A 283 12.87 -0.98 -12.42
C GLU A 283 11.61 -1.26 -13.24
N LEU A 284 11.49 -0.56 -14.37
CA LEU A 284 10.34 -0.73 -15.24
C LEU A 284 10.20 -2.19 -15.66
N ALA A 285 9.00 -2.74 -15.53
CA ALA A 285 8.73 -4.13 -15.90
C ALA A 285 9.28 -4.47 -17.30
N PRO A 286 9.89 -5.66 -17.49
CA PRO A 286 10.64 -5.97 -18.71
C PRO A 286 9.86 -5.79 -20.01
N ASP A 287 8.56 -6.10 -20.00
CA ASP A 287 7.67 -5.93 -21.14
C ASP A 287 7.44 -4.46 -21.52
N LEU A 288 7.28 -3.56 -20.54
CA LEU A 288 7.20 -2.12 -20.80
C LEU A 288 8.55 -1.58 -21.29
N ALA A 289 9.66 -2.04 -20.72
CA ALA A 289 11.00 -1.64 -21.16
C ALA A 289 11.27 -2.05 -22.61
N GLN A 290 10.81 -3.23 -23.02
CA GLN A 290 10.89 -3.71 -24.40
C GLN A 290 10.06 -2.84 -25.36
N VAL A 291 8.82 -2.48 -24.99
CA VAL A 291 8.00 -1.56 -25.80
C VAL A 291 8.70 -0.21 -25.99
N LEU A 292 9.28 0.35 -24.93
CA LEU A 292 10.03 1.61 -25.02
C LEU A 292 11.26 1.48 -25.92
N ALA A 293 12.00 0.38 -25.84
CA ALA A 293 13.18 0.17 -26.67
C ALA A 293 12.81 0.06 -28.16
N ALA A 294 11.79 -0.74 -28.48
CA ALA A 294 11.34 -0.95 -29.85
C ALA A 294 10.71 0.29 -30.49
N SER A 295 10.24 1.25 -29.70
CA SER A 295 9.60 2.49 -30.19
C SER A 295 10.57 3.65 -30.39
N LYS A 296 11.86 3.49 -30.03
CA LYS A 296 12.91 4.50 -30.25
C LYS A 296 13.52 4.44 -31.65
N GLU A 297 13.28 3.34 -32.37
CA GLU A 297 13.71 3.11 -33.75
C GLU A 297 12.69 3.67 -34.75
#